data_AF-A0A846DLE9-F1
#
_entry.id   AF-A0A846DLE9-F1
#
_cell.length_a   1.000
_cell.length_b   1.000
_cell.length_c   1.000
_cell.angle_alpha   90.00
_cell.angle_beta   90.00
_cell.angle_gamma   90.00
#
_symmetry.space_group_name_H-M   'P 1'
#
loop_
_entity.id
_entity.type
_entity.pdbx_description
1 polymer ?
#
loop_
_entity_poly.entity_id
_entity_poly.type
_entity_poly.pdbx_seq_one_letter_code
_entity_poly.pdbx_strand_id
1 'polypeptide(L)'
;VCGMTTGGFGISLETARRMKEAGIRVVSVSVDGLEPTHDRLRGRKGSWQWAFKTMSHLQEAGIPFGCNTQINRLSAPEFPQIYQLLRDAGIFAWQIQLTVPMGNAADNYDILLQPYELLDLYPMIARVVERAYGEGVKVQAGNNVGYYGPYERLLRGRGDSNPWTFWQGCQAGLSTLGIEADGAIKGCPSLPTSAYTGGNIRDHSLRKIIEETEELRFNLGADTPKGTSHLWGFCKTCEFAELCRGGCSWTAHVFFDRRGNNPYCHHRALTQASQGIRERVVPKVKAQGLPFDNGEFEIIEEPINTPWPNNDPLHFSADRIQWSDHWQDQKELVASL
;
A
#
# COMPACT_ATOMS: atom_id res chain seq x y z
N VAL A 1 8.42 8.18 -18.71
CA VAL A 1 8.01 9.38 -17.93
C VAL A 1 8.94 9.49 -16.72
N CYS A 2 9.53 10.66 -16.46
CA CYS A 2 10.31 10.90 -15.24
C CYS A 2 9.38 11.49 -14.17
N GLY A 3 9.19 10.77 -13.07
CA GLY A 3 8.35 11.19 -11.95
C GLY A 3 9.12 11.13 -10.63
N MET A 4 8.62 11.86 -9.63
CA MET A 4 9.23 11.92 -8.30
C MET A 4 8.17 11.74 -7.21
N THR A 5 8.46 10.94 -6.19
CA THR A 5 7.66 10.87 -4.96
C THR A 5 8.40 11.59 -3.84
N THR A 6 7.70 12.43 -3.09
CA THR A 6 8.29 13.26 -2.02
C THR A 6 7.34 13.41 -0.84
N GLY A 7 7.88 13.70 0.34
CA GLY A 7 7.09 14.19 1.48
C GLY A 7 6.74 15.69 1.38
N GLY A 8 7.19 16.37 0.30
CA GLY A 8 6.96 17.79 0.05
C GLY A 8 7.89 18.73 0.82
N PHE A 9 8.44 18.29 1.96
CA PHE A 9 9.22 19.16 2.82
C PHE A 9 10.38 19.89 2.09
N GLY A 10 10.39 21.22 2.18
CA GLY A 10 11.48 22.07 1.68
C GLY A 10 11.47 22.34 0.17
N ILE A 11 10.47 21.89 -0.58
CA ILE A 11 10.35 22.23 -2.00
C ILE A 11 9.80 23.65 -2.13
N SER A 12 10.68 24.62 -2.41
CA SER A 12 10.30 25.98 -2.76
C SER A 12 9.77 26.06 -4.19
N LEU A 13 9.14 27.19 -4.53
CA LEU A 13 8.72 27.50 -5.90
C LEU A 13 9.91 27.53 -6.87
N GLU A 14 11.06 28.07 -6.44
CA GLU A 14 12.28 28.06 -7.26
C GLU A 14 12.77 26.62 -7.52
N THR A 15 12.77 25.77 -6.49
CA THR A 15 13.08 24.35 -6.64
C THR A 15 12.11 23.67 -7.61
N ALA A 16 10.80 23.96 -7.50
CA ALA A 16 9.79 23.41 -8.41
C ALA A 16 10.03 23.84 -9.88
N ARG A 17 10.43 25.10 -10.13
CA ARG A 17 10.79 25.56 -11.47
C ARG A 17 12.02 24.83 -12.02
N ARG A 18 13.07 24.68 -11.20
CA ARG A 18 14.27 23.90 -11.55
C ARG A 18 13.95 22.42 -11.80
N MET A 19 13.02 21.83 -11.04
CA MET A 19 12.55 20.46 -11.25
C MET A 19 11.90 20.30 -12.64
N LYS A 20 11.08 21.26 -13.06
CA LYS A 20 10.45 21.26 -14.39
C LYS A 20 11.48 21.37 -15.50
N GLU A 21 12.44 22.29 -15.36
CA GLU A 21 13.56 22.48 -16.29
C GLU A 21 14.41 21.21 -16.43
N ALA A 22 14.67 20.51 -15.32
CA ALA A 22 15.38 19.23 -15.29
C ALA A 22 14.59 18.07 -15.92
N GLY A 23 13.31 18.27 -16.27
CA GLY A 23 12.49 17.29 -16.98
C GLY A 23 11.59 16.43 -16.10
N ILE A 24 11.40 16.76 -14.82
CA ILE A 24 10.37 16.10 -13.99
C ILE A 24 8.99 16.41 -14.58
N ARG A 25 8.24 15.36 -14.91
CA ARG A 25 6.93 15.45 -15.59
C ARG A 25 5.75 15.30 -14.66
N VAL A 26 5.95 14.68 -13.50
CA VAL A 26 4.91 14.43 -12.50
C VAL A 26 5.54 14.33 -11.13
N VAL A 27 4.87 14.86 -10.12
CA VAL A 27 5.28 14.70 -8.72
C VAL A 27 4.14 14.09 -7.93
N SER A 28 4.44 13.15 -7.06
CA SER A 28 3.51 12.70 -6.04
C SER A 28 3.96 13.20 -4.67
N VAL A 29 3.09 13.93 -3.98
CA VAL A 29 3.35 14.43 -2.64
C VAL A 29 2.63 13.54 -1.64
N SER A 30 3.32 13.08 -0.60
CA SER A 30 2.73 12.12 0.32
C SER A 30 1.91 12.81 1.41
N VAL A 31 0.67 12.36 1.67
CA VAL A 31 -0.22 12.83 2.73
C VAL A 31 -0.93 11.64 3.37
N ASP A 32 -0.62 11.32 4.64
CA ASP A 32 -1.15 10.12 5.31
C ASP A 32 -2.22 10.39 6.39
N GLY A 33 -2.81 11.58 6.42
CA GLY A 33 -3.74 11.95 7.49
C GLY A 33 -4.15 13.41 7.42
N LEU A 34 -5.07 13.78 8.28
CA LEU A 34 -5.24 15.17 8.72
C LEU A 34 -3.98 15.66 9.43
N GLU A 35 -3.85 16.97 9.61
CA GLU A 35 -2.60 17.58 10.10
C GLU A 35 -1.98 16.89 11.33
N PRO A 36 -2.71 16.62 12.44
CA PRO A 36 -2.13 15.96 13.60
C PRO A 36 -1.63 14.53 13.31
N THR A 37 -2.42 13.77 12.56
CA THR A 37 -2.13 12.37 12.22
C THR A 37 -0.96 12.28 11.24
N HIS A 38 -0.97 13.11 10.21
CA HIS A 38 0.11 13.21 9.24
C HIS A 38 1.44 13.60 9.91
N ASP A 39 1.45 14.66 10.71
CA ASP A 39 2.67 15.14 11.37
C ASP A 39 3.23 14.08 12.34
N ARG A 40 2.35 13.35 13.05
CA ARG A 40 2.73 12.21 13.90
C ARG A 40 3.37 11.10 13.06
N LEU A 41 2.71 10.65 11.99
CA LEU A 41 3.19 9.56 11.14
C LEU A 41 4.50 9.89 10.44
N ARG A 42 4.70 11.16 10.06
CA ARG A 42 5.91 11.65 9.40
C ARG A 42 7.01 12.08 10.37
N GLY A 43 6.73 12.04 11.68
CA GLY A 43 7.69 12.39 12.73
C GLY A 43 8.10 13.87 12.73
N ARG A 44 7.27 14.76 12.18
CA ARG A 44 7.61 16.18 12.03
C ARG A 44 6.39 17.09 12.04
N LYS A 45 6.32 17.95 13.06
CA LYS A 45 5.33 19.03 13.12
C LYS A 45 5.45 19.99 11.92
N GLY A 46 4.32 20.33 11.32
CA GLY A 46 4.19 21.18 10.15
C GLY A 46 4.47 20.48 8.82
N SER A 47 4.73 19.16 8.79
CA SER A 47 4.98 18.47 7.52
C SER A 47 3.73 18.43 6.65
N TRP A 48 2.54 18.34 7.25
CA TRP A 48 1.27 18.44 6.53
C TRP A 48 1.15 19.78 5.80
N GLN A 49 1.36 20.89 6.49
CA GLN A 49 1.29 22.24 5.90
C GLN A 49 2.30 22.41 4.77
N TRP A 50 3.52 21.87 4.95
CA TRP A 50 4.54 21.88 3.90
C TRP A 50 4.13 21.06 2.67
N ALA A 51 3.50 19.89 2.85
CA ALA A 51 3.01 19.09 1.73
C ALA A 51 2.02 19.86 0.86
N PHE A 52 1.02 20.52 1.46
CA PHE A 52 0.04 21.34 0.73
C PHE A 52 0.66 22.60 0.12
N LYS A 53 1.61 23.25 0.82
CA LYS A 53 2.37 24.37 0.25
C LYS A 53 3.17 23.94 -0.98
N THR A 54 3.77 22.76 -0.96
CA THR A 54 4.46 22.20 -2.10
C THR A 54 3.52 21.91 -3.26
N MET A 55 2.32 21.38 -3.02
CA MET A 55 1.31 21.21 -4.07
C MET A 55 0.98 22.55 -4.76
N SER A 56 0.82 23.64 -3.99
CA SER A 56 0.65 24.99 -4.54
C SER A 56 1.85 25.44 -5.39
N HIS A 57 3.09 25.21 -4.93
CA HIS A 57 4.28 25.53 -5.73
C HIS A 57 4.38 24.71 -7.03
N LEU A 58 4.00 23.42 -6.99
CA LEU A 58 3.98 22.54 -8.17
C LEU A 58 2.92 23.01 -9.18
N GLN A 59 1.76 23.42 -8.69
CA GLN A 59 0.71 24.01 -9.51
C GLN A 59 1.20 25.27 -10.22
N GLU A 60 1.82 26.21 -9.49
CA GLU A 60 2.35 27.45 -10.06
C GLU A 60 3.49 27.19 -11.06
N ALA A 61 4.39 26.25 -10.76
CA ALA A 61 5.43 25.82 -11.69
C ALA A 61 4.86 25.09 -12.93
N GLY A 62 3.58 24.67 -12.89
CA GLY A 62 2.93 23.90 -13.94
C GLY A 62 3.51 22.50 -14.08
N ILE A 63 3.76 21.83 -12.95
CA ILE A 63 4.06 20.40 -12.86
C ILE A 63 2.78 19.69 -12.40
N PRO A 64 2.20 18.77 -13.18
CA PRO A 64 1.09 17.96 -12.72
C PRO A 64 1.48 17.17 -11.47
N PHE A 65 0.60 17.13 -10.47
CA PHE A 65 0.88 16.40 -9.25
C PHE A 65 -0.28 15.51 -8.80
N GLY A 66 0.11 14.41 -8.18
CA GLY A 66 -0.77 13.52 -7.45
C GLY A 66 -0.42 13.46 -5.98
N CYS A 67 -1.06 12.54 -5.27
CA CYS A 67 -0.77 12.25 -3.88
C CYS A 67 -0.56 10.76 -3.65
N ASN A 68 0.24 10.41 -2.64
CA ASN A 68 0.31 9.06 -2.08
C ASN A 68 -0.15 9.08 -0.61
N THR A 69 -1.00 8.13 -0.24
CA THR A 69 -1.49 7.97 1.13
C THR A 69 -1.27 6.54 1.59
N GLN A 70 -0.67 6.38 2.77
CA GLN A 70 -0.70 5.12 3.50
C GLN A 70 -1.87 5.08 4.48
N ILE A 71 -2.57 3.95 4.50
CA ILE A 71 -3.74 3.71 5.33
C ILE A 71 -3.36 2.77 6.46
N ASN A 72 -3.57 3.23 7.69
CA ASN A 72 -3.33 2.50 8.93
C ASN A 72 -4.45 2.85 9.94
N ARG A 73 -4.42 2.29 11.14
CA ARG A 73 -5.46 2.51 12.15
C ARG A 73 -5.63 3.97 12.60
N LEU A 74 -4.61 4.81 12.44
CA LEU A 74 -4.74 6.25 12.70
C LEU A 74 -5.41 6.99 11.54
N SER A 75 -5.05 6.65 10.30
CA SER A 75 -5.48 7.38 9.10
C SER A 75 -6.72 6.81 8.42
N ALA A 76 -7.08 5.55 8.67
CA ALA A 76 -8.28 4.92 8.13
C ALA A 76 -9.58 5.64 8.53
N PRO A 77 -9.78 6.06 9.80
CA PRO A 77 -10.91 6.91 10.18
C PRO A 77 -11.03 8.20 9.35
N GLU A 78 -9.90 8.82 9.03
CA GLU A 78 -9.81 10.12 8.35
C GLU A 78 -9.90 10.02 6.82
N PHE A 79 -9.87 8.81 6.27
CA PHE A 79 -9.66 8.56 4.85
C PHE A 79 -10.60 9.32 3.90
N PRO A 80 -11.93 9.43 4.17
CA PRO A 80 -12.81 10.26 3.35
C PRO A 80 -12.45 11.75 3.34
N GLN A 81 -12.07 12.31 4.49
CA GLN A 81 -11.69 13.72 4.61
C GLN A 81 -10.32 14.01 3.97
N ILE A 82 -9.38 13.06 4.07
CA ILE A 82 -8.10 13.13 3.34
C ILE A 82 -8.37 13.30 1.85
N TYR A 83 -9.24 12.48 1.25
CA TYR A 83 -9.57 12.60 -0.16
C TYR A 83 -10.09 13.99 -0.53
N GLN A 84 -11.02 14.54 0.26
CA GLN A 84 -11.61 15.86 0.00
C GLN A 84 -10.54 16.96 -0.04
N LEU A 85 -9.66 16.99 0.96
CA LEU A 85 -8.57 17.95 1.03
C LEU A 85 -7.62 17.83 -0.17
N LEU A 86 -7.32 16.60 -0.59
CA LEU A 86 -6.45 16.36 -1.74
C LEU A 86 -7.10 16.82 -3.05
N ARG A 87 -8.38 16.46 -3.26
CA ARG A 87 -9.15 16.91 -4.42
C ARG A 87 -9.19 18.43 -4.49
N ASP A 88 -9.48 19.09 -3.37
CA ASP A 88 -9.58 20.56 -3.30
C ASP A 88 -8.22 21.23 -3.52
N ALA A 89 -7.12 20.55 -3.18
CA ALA A 89 -5.76 20.96 -3.53
C ALA A 89 -5.42 20.77 -5.02
N GLY A 90 -6.28 20.12 -5.81
CA GLY A 90 -6.15 20.00 -7.25
C GLY A 90 -5.34 18.80 -7.75
N ILE A 91 -5.26 17.71 -6.98
CA ILE A 91 -4.59 16.48 -7.45
C ILE A 91 -5.33 15.91 -8.68
N PHE A 92 -4.58 15.39 -9.66
CA PHE A 92 -5.19 14.64 -10.77
C PHE A 92 -5.19 13.12 -10.54
N ALA A 93 -4.36 12.64 -9.61
CA ALA A 93 -4.23 11.23 -9.28
C ALA A 93 -3.90 11.00 -7.81
N TRP A 94 -4.37 9.88 -7.26
CA TRP A 94 -4.15 9.47 -5.88
C TRP A 94 -3.74 8.00 -5.82
N GLN A 95 -2.60 7.70 -5.22
CA GLN A 95 -2.18 6.33 -4.95
C GLN A 95 -2.40 5.99 -3.47
N ILE A 96 -3.12 4.90 -3.22
CA ILE A 96 -3.43 4.43 -1.87
C ILE A 96 -2.69 3.13 -1.57
N GLN A 97 -2.21 2.96 -0.34
CA GLN A 97 -1.40 1.82 0.10
C GLN A 97 -1.74 1.47 1.54
N LEU A 98 -1.60 0.21 1.95
CA LEU A 98 -1.70 -0.15 3.37
C LEU A 98 -0.34 0.04 4.06
N THR A 99 -0.31 0.49 5.31
CA THR A 99 0.91 0.49 6.12
C THR A 99 1.26 -0.95 6.52
N VAL A 100 2.53 -1.32 6.42
CA VAL A 100 3.04 -2.67 6.75
C VAL A 100 4.21 -2.55 7.75
N PRO A 101 4.56 -3.61 8.49
CA PRO A 101 5.57 -3.56 9.57
C PRO A 101 7.01 -3.50 9.04
N MET A 102 7.39 -2.38 8.41
CA MET A 102 8.74 -2.13 7.94
C MET A 102 9.17 -0.71 8.31
N GLY A 103 10.44 -0.54 8.68
CA GLY A 103 10.95 0.73 9.19
C GLY A 103 10.15 1.19 10.42
N ASN A 104 9.79 2.46 10.50
CA ASN A 104 9.13 3.03 11.68
C ASN A 104 7.83 2.29 12.10
N ALA A 105 7.11 1.69 11.17
CA ALA A 105 5.89 0.93 11.48
C ALA A 105 6.18 -0.45 12.11
N ALA A 106 7.38 -1.00 11.97
CA ALA A 106 7.79 -2.21 12.67
C ALA A 106 7.91 -1.98 14.18
N ASP A 107 8.38 -0.80 14.58
CA ASP A 107 8.50 -0.39 15.99
C ASP A 107 7.17 0.15 16.58
N ASN A 108 6.28 0.64 15.72
CA ASN A 108 4.98 1.21 16.08
C ASN A 108 3.84 0.36 15.51
N TYR A 109 3.90 -0.95 15.74
CA TYR A 109 2.99 -1.93 15.11
C TYR A 109 1.52 -1.80 15.57
N ASP A 110 1.23 -1.04 16.62
CA ASP A 110 -0.12 -0.75 17.09
C ASP A 110 -0.96 0.00 16.05
N ILE A 111 -0.31 0.73 15.13
CA ILE A 111 -0.99 1.42 14.03
C ILE A 111 -1.41 0.47 12.90
N LEU A 112 -0.87 -0.74 12.84
CA LEU A 112 -1.14 -1.67 11.74
C LEU A 112 -2.59 -2.12 11.78
N LEU A 113 -3.24 -2.09 10.62
CA LEU A 113 -4.55 -2.71 10.45
C LEU A 113 -4.47 -4.20 10.75
N GLN A 114 -5.54 -4.76 11.29
CA GLN A 114 -5.68 -6.20 11.48
C GLN A 114 -6.41 -6.81 10.30
N PRO A 115 -6.13 -8.07 9.91
CA PRO A 115 -6.78 -8.71 8.77
C PRO A 115 -8.31 -8.62 8.80
N TYR A 116 -8.92 -8.75 9.97
CA TYR A 116 -10.37 -8.63 10.13
C TYR A 116 -10.92 -7.22 9.87
N GLU A 117 -10.15 -6.16 10.18
CA GLU A 117 -10.55 -4.76 9.98
C GLU A 117 -10.68 -4.41 8.49
N LEU A 118 -10.12 -5.26 7.60
CA LEU A 118 -10.27 -5.13 6.16
C LEU A 118 -11.73 -5.21 5.70
N LEU A 119 -12.58 -5.94 6.44
CA LEU A 119 -14.00 -6.08 6.14
C LEU A 119 -14.74 -4.73 6.19
N ASP A 120 -14.31 -3.83 7.07
CA ASP A 120 -14.85 -2.46 7.16
C ASP A 120 -14.06 -1.48 6.28
N LEU A 121 -12.76 -1.73 6.11
CA LEU A 121 -11.87 -0.86 5.36
C LEU A 121 -12.21 -0.83 3.86
N TYR A 122 -12.37 -1.99 3.23
CA TYR A 122 -12.54 -2.03 1.78
C TYR A 122 -13.87 -1.45 1.29
N PRO A 123 -15.02 -1.63 1.97
CA PRO A 123 -16.25 -0.89 1.64
C PRO A 123 -16.07 0.63 1.70
N MET A 124 -15.37 1.14 2.74
CA MET A 124 -15.05 2.56 2.84
C MET A 124 -14.18 3.02 1.65
N ILE A 125 -13.10 2.30 1.36
CA ILE A 125 -12.20 2.63 0.24
C ILE A 125 -12.99 2.63 -1.07
N ALA A 126 -13.81 1.61 -1.33
CA ALA A 126 -14.60 1.50 -2.55
C ALA A 126 -15.49 2.73 -2.76
N ARG A 127 -16.23 3.12 -1.73
CA ARG A 127 -17.11 4.30 -1.77
C ARG A 127 -16.35 5.60 -2.04
N VAL A 128 -15.19 5.79 -1.41
CA VAL A 128 -14.33 6.96 -1.67
C VAL A 128 -13.79 6.94 -3.10
N VAL A 129 -13.39 5.77 -3.60
CA VAL A 129 -12.80 5.59 -4.93
C VAL A 129 -13.82 5.80 -6.05
N GLU A 130 -15.04 5.29 -5.92
CA GLU A 130 -16.14 5.55 -6.86
C GLU A 130 -16.39 7.05 -7.02
N ARG A 131 -16.44 7.74 -5.88
CA ARG A 131 -16.59 9.18 -5.87
C ARG A 131 -15.40 9.89 -6.51
N ALA A 132 -14.18 9.44 -6.22
CA ALA A 132 -12.98 9.99 -6.82
C ALA A 132 -13.01 9.90 -8.35
N TYR A 133 -13.44 8.77 -8.92
CA TYR A 133 -13.63 8.63 -10.36
C TYR A 133 -14.72 9.57 -10.90
N GLY A 134 -15.86 9.68 -10.21
CA GLY A 134 -16.93 10.61 -10.58
C GLY A 134 -16.52 12.09 -10.57
N GLU A 135 -15.55 12.45 -9.72
CA GLU A 135 -14.99 13.79 -9.60
C GLU A 135 -13.70 13.96 -10.45
N GLY A 136 -13.37 12.99 -11.31
CA GLY A 136 -12.27 13.06 -12.28
C GLY A 136 -10.86 12.77 -11.73
N VAL A 137 -10.75 12.33 -10.47
CA VAL A 137 -9.47 11.96 -9.84
C VAL A 137 -9.15 10.50 -10.10
N LYS A 138 -7.98 10.22 -10.68
CA LYS A 138 -7.52 8.85 -10.92
C LYS A 138 -7.02 8.21 -9.65
N VAL A 139 -7.69 7.19 -9.13
CA VAL A 139 -7.16 6.40 -8.01
C VAL A 139 -6.41 5.17 -8.48
N GLN A 140 -5.22 4.95 -7.93
CA GLN A 140 -4.40 3.76 -8.10
C GLN A 140 -4.26 3.02 -6.76
N ALA A 141 -4.83 1.81 -6.68
CA ALA A 141 -4.52 0.90 -5.60
C ALA A 141 -3.06 0.41 -5.70
N GLY A 142 -2.29 0.59 -4.62
CA GLY A 142 -0.95 0.04 -4.48
C GLY A 142 -0.93 -1.48 -4.62
N ASN A 143 0.27 -2.05 -4.80
CA ASN A 143 0.41 -3.49 -4.96
C ASN A 143 -0.03 -4.28 -3.72
N ASN A 144 -0.16 -3.62 -2.55
CA ASN A 144 -0.55 -4.19 -1.26
C ASN A 144 -2.01 -3.93 -0.84
N VAL A 145 -2.86 -3.46 -1.75
CA VAL A 145 -4.28 -3.17 -1.52
C VAL A 145 -5.11 -4.10 -2.38
N GLY A 146 -6.24 -4.62 -1.89
CA GLY A 146 -7.28 -5.34 -2.64
C GLY A 146 -7.24 -6.85 -2.47
N TYR A 147 -7.07 -7.56 -3.60
CA TYR A 147 -7.00 -9.00 -3.77
C TYR A 147 -8.35 -9.73 -3.72
N TYR A 148 -8.86 -10.03 -4.92
CA TYR A 148 -9.97 -10.95 -5.25
C TYR A 148 -11.28 -10.80 -4.45
N GLY A 149 -11.41 -9.77 -3.61
CA GLY A 149 -12.67 -9.36 -3.00
C GLY A 149 -13.57 -8.61 -3.99
N PRO A 150 -14.81 -8.28 -3.59
CA PRO A 150 -15.82 -7.69 -4.48
C PRO A 150 -15.38 -6.37 -5.13
N TYR A 151 -14.53 -5.60 -4.43
CA TYR A 151 -14.04 -4.30 -4.91
C TYR A 151 -12.74 -4.37 -5.73
N GLU A 152 -12.15 -5.55 -5.95
CA GLU A 152 -10.84 -5.67 -6.62
C GLU A 152 -10.83 -5.02 -8.01
N ARG A 153 -11.88 -5.24 -8.81
CA ARG A 153 -11.98 -4.68 -10.16
C ARG A 153 -12.14 -3.17 -10.14
N LEU A 154 -12.94 -2.62 -9.23
CA LEU A 154 -13.06 -1.17 -9.05
C LEU A 154 -11.68 -0.55 -8.75
N LEU A 155 -10.96 -1.12 -7.78
CA LEU A 155 -9.69 -0.59 -7.29
C LEU A 155 -8.53 -0.77 -8.27
N ARG A 156 -8.45 -1.94 -8.94
CA ARG A 156 -7.39 -2.27 -9.89
C ARG A 156 -7.67 -1.71 -11.28
N GLY A 157 -8.95 -1.69 -11.66
CA GLY A 157 -9.51 -1.22 -12.93
C GLY A 157 -9.29 0.25 -13.18
N ARG A 158 -9.07 1.05 -12.13
CA ARG A 158 -8.96 2.50 -12.24
C ARG A 158 -10.21 3.13 -12.87
N GLY A 159 -11.38 2.56 -12.58
CA GLY A 159 -12.66 2.93 -13.19
C GLY A 159 -12.96 2.25 -14.54
N ASP A 160 -12.05 1.41 -15.06
CA ASP A 160 -12.32 0.56 -16.23
C ASP A 160 -13.17 -0.66 -15.84
N SER A 161 -14.05 -1.07 -16.76
CA SER A 161 -14.95 -2.23 -16.64
C SER A 161 -14.34 -3.54 -17.18
N ASN A 162 -13.06 -3.52 -17.57
CA ASN A 162 -12.37 -4.69 -18.10
C ASN A 162 -12.43 -5.88 -17.10
N PRO A 163 -13.02 -7.02 -17.50
CA PRO A 163 -13.21 -8.17 -16.60
C PRO A 163 -11.89 -8.81 -16.16
N TRP A 164 -10.78 -8.57 -16.88
CA TRP A 164 -9.45 -9.08 -16.59
C TRP A 164 -8.63 -8.20 -15.64
N THR A 165 -9.22 -7.12 -15.12
CA THR A 165 -8.50 -6.22 -14.23
C THR A 165 -8.61 -6.62 -12.76
N PHE A 166 -7.72 -7.52 -12.38
CA PHE A 166 -7.48 -7.95 -11.00
C PHE A 166 -5.99 -8.26 -10.84
N TRP A 167 -5.54 -8.47 -9.60
CA TRP A 167 -4.17 -8.85 -9.30
C TRP A 167 -3.74 -10.10 -10.09
N GLN A 168 -2.65 -10.02 -10.87
CA GLN A 168 -2.10 -11.14 -11.66
C GLN A 168 -0.74 -11.63 -11.13
N GLY A 169 -0.51 -11.41 -9.84
CA GLY A 169 0.73 -11.76 -9.17
C GLY A 169 1.81 -10.69 -9.22
N CYS A 170 2.81 -10.88 -8.37
CA CYS A 170 3.91 -9.95 -8.18
C CYS A 170 4.74 -9.80 -9.47
N GLN A 171 5.04 -8.55 -9.84
CA GLN A 171 5.83 -8.20 -11.04
C GLN A 171 7.32 -7.98 -10.73
N ALA A 172 7.73 -8.20 -9.48
CA ALA A 172 9.11 -8.01 -9.06
C ALA A 172 10.03 -8.96 -9.85
N GLY A 173 11.06 -8.42 -10.49
CA GLY A 173 11.98 -9.19 -11.34
C GLY A 173 11.42 -9.59 -12.72
N LEU A 174 10.17 -9.22 -13.05
CA LEU A 174 9.56 -9.47 -14.36
C LEU A 174 9.52 -8.19 -15.21
N SER A 175 8.93 -7.13 -14.65
CA SER A 175 8.75 -5.85 -15.35
C SER A 175 9.12 -4.65 -14.48
N THR A 176 9.79 -4.89 -13.35
CA THR A 176 10.20 -3.86 -12.39
C THR A 176 11.58 -4.19 -11.85
N LEU A 177 12.36 -3.14 -11.63
CA LEU A 177 13.68 -3.17 -10.97
C LEU A 177 13.81 -1.94 -10.08
N GLY A 178 14.54 -2.08 -8.98
CA GLY A 178 14.96 -0.99 -8.11
C GLY A 178 16.49 -0.89 -8.07
N ILE A 179 17.00 0.34 -8.03
CA ILE A 179 18.41 0.65 -7.80
C ILE A 179 18.47 1.47 -6.51
N GLU A 180 19.19 0.99 -5.50
CA GLU A 180 19.41 1.72 -4.25
C GLU A 180 20.55 2.74 -4.38
N ALA A 181 20.68 3.64 -3.41
CA ALA A 181 21.67 4.73 -3.45
C ALA A 181 23.13 4.21 -3.47
N ASP A 182 23.38 3.03 -2.91
CA ASP A 182 24.66 2.35 -2.93
C ASP A 182 24.88 1.50 -4.21
N GLY A 183 23.90 1.45 -5.12
CA GLY A 183 23.96 0.67 -6.35
C GLY A 183 23.40 -0.75 -6.26
N ALA A 184 22.88 -1.18 -5.10
CA ALA A 184 22.22 -2.48 -4.96
C ALA A 184 21.00 -2.60 -5.90
N ILE A 185 20.86 -3.75 -6.55
CA ILE A 185 19.78 -4.05 -7.51
C ILE A 185 18.79 -5.05 -6.89
N LYS A 186 17.51 -4.69 -6.95
CA LYS A 186 16.39 -5.51 -6.44
C LYS A 186 15.30 -5.66 -7.50
N GLY A 187 14.52 -6.75 -7.41
CA GLY A 187 13.38 -6.97 -8.31
C GLY A 187 12.20 -6.01 -8.07
N CYS A 188 12.15 -5.37 -6.91
CA CYS A 188 11.20 -4.32 -6.58
C CYS A 188 11.87 -3.39 -5.55
N PRO A 189 11.73 -2.05 -5.68
CA PRO A 189 12.36 -1.11 -4.75
C PRO A 189 11.92 -1.30 -3.29
N SER A 190 10.73 -1.85 -3.05
CA SER A 190 10.18 -2.04 -1.71
C SER A 190 10.64 -3.32 -1.02
N LEU A 191 11.09 -4.34 -1.76
CA LEU A 191 11.53 -5.60 -1.14
C LEU A 191 12.73 -5.38 -0.20
N PRO A 192 12.83 -6.09 0.94
CA PRO A 192 13.93 -5.93 1.87
C PRO A 192 15.30 -6.18 1.23
N THR A 193 16.24 -5.28 1.47
CA THR A 193 17.58 -5.33 0.88
C THR A 193 18.34 -6.60 1.27
N SER A 194 18.23 -7.03 2.53
CA SER A 194 18.91 -8.22 3.05
C SER A 194 18.54 -9.51 2.32
N ALA A 195 17.31 -9.64 1.83
CA ALA A 195 16.79 -10.88 1.26
C ALA A 195 16.59 -10.86 -0.26
N TYR A 196 16.59 -9.68 -0.90
CA TYR A 196 16.21 -9.54 -2.32
C TYR A 196 17.20 -8.74 -3.17
N THR A 197 18.44 -8.56 -2.70
CA THR A 197 19.51 -7.95 -3.48
C THR A 197 20.21 -9.01 -4.31
N GLY A 198 20.16 -8.90 -5.63
CA GLY A 198 20.90 -9.81 -6.53
C GLY A 198 22.35 -9.40 -6.76
N GLY A 199 22.70 -8.15 -6.48
CA GLY A 199 24.06 -7.65 -6.68
C GLY A 199 24.11 -6.14 -6.79
N ASN A 200 25.30 -5.61 -7.06
CA ASN A 200 25.54 -4.17 -7.18
C ASN A 200 25.96 -3.78 -8.59
N ILE A 201 25.36 -2.72 -9.13
CA ILE A 201 25.64 -2.21 -10.49
C ILE A 201 27.08 -1.69 -10.65
N ARG A 202 27.77 -1.42 -9.54
CA ARG A 202 29.18 -0.99 -9.53
C ARG A 202 30.15 -2.14 -9.79
N ASP A 203 29.74 -3.38 -9.51
CA ASP A 203 30.60 -4.57 -9.59
C ASP A 203 30.30 -5.43 -10.82
N HIS A 204 29.02 -5.46 -11.24
CA HIS A 204 28.55 -6.33 -12.33
C HIS A 204 27.63 -5.57 -13.29
N SER A 205 27.57 -6.03 -14.54
CA SER A 205 26.61 -5.50 -15.51
C SER A 205 25.17 -5.82 -15.07
N LEU A 206 24.23 -4.91 -15.38
CA LEU A 206 22.82 -5.12 -15.05
C LEU A 206 22.27 -6.44 -15.64
N ARG A 207 22.68 -6.78 -16.87
CA ARG A 207 22.32 -8.04 -17.53
C ARG A 207 22.72 -9.23 -16.67
N LYS A 208 23.97 -9.28 -16.22
CA LYS A 208 24.50 -10.38 -15.40
C LYS A 208 23.68 -10.54 -14.13
N ILE A 209 23.40 -9.42 -13.43
CA ILE A 209 22.61 -9.46 -12.19
C ILE A 209 21.22 -10.04 -12.46
N ILE A 210 20.51 -9.57 -13.49
CA ILE A 210 19.15 -10.05 -13.81
C ILE A 210 19.15 -11.51 -14.26
N GLU A 211 20.11 -11.91 -15.09
CA GLU A 211 20.14 -13.24 -15.70
C GLU A 211 20.71 -14.33 -14.77
N GLU A 212 21.50 -13.99 -13.75
CA GLU A 212 22.25 -15.00 -12.98
C GLU A 212 21.88 -15.10 -11.50
N THR A 213 21.01 -14.22 -10.96
CA THR A 213 20.73 -14.17 -9.51
C THR A 213 19.32 -14.64 -9.17
N GLU A 214 19.18 -15.45 -8.12
CA GLU A 214 17.90 -16.04 -7.73
C GLU A 214 16.92 -14.99 -7.20
N GLU A 215 17.45 -13.99 -6.48
CA GLU A 215 16.72 -12.88 -5.87
C GLU A 215 15.98 -12.00 -6.90
N LEU A 216 16.46 -11.97 -8.14
CA LEU A 216 15.82 -11.26 -9.26
C LEU A 216 14.93 -12.18 -10.09
N ARG A 217 15.13 -13.50 -9.97
CA ARG A 217 14.50 -14.51 -10.81
C ARG A 217 13.40 -15.30 -10.11
N PHE A 218 13.10 -15.01 -8.84
CA PHE A 218 12.14 -15.78 -8.04
C PHE A 218 10.71 -15.83 -8.61
N ASN A 219 10.36 -14.93 -9.54
CA ASN A 219 9.07 -14.91 -10.24
C ASN A 219 9.13 -15.44 -11.69
N LEU A 220 10.30 -15.78 -12.26
CA LEU A 220 10.38 -16.25 -13.65
C LEU A 220 9.59 -17.54 -13.91
N GLY A 221 9.35 -18.35 -12.87
CA GLY A 221 8.53 -19.56 -12.95
C GLY A 221 7.04 -19.34 -12.72
N ALA A 222 6.54 -18.09 -12.79
CA ALA A 222 5.16 -17.71 -12.46
C ALA A 222 4.10 -18.58 -13.14
N ASP A 223 4.30 -18.93 -14.41
CA ASP A 223 3.35 -19.72 -15.22
C ASP A 223 3.66 -21.23 -15.22
N THR A 224 4.42 -21.70 -14.23
CA THR A 224 4.82 -23.11 -14.08
C THR A 224 4.37 -23.66 -12.73
N PRO A 225 4.34 -24.99 -12.52
CA PRO A 225 4.07 -25.57 -11.20
C PRO A 225 5.03 -25.10 -10.09
N LYS A 226 6.22 -24.60 -10.43
CA LYS A 226 7.16 -24.03 -9.45
C LYS A 226 6.69 -22.66 -8.92
N GLY A 227 5.84 -21.94 -9.68
CA GLY A 227 5.38 -20.60 -9.39
C GLY A 227 4.52 -20.47 -8.13
N THR A 228 4.05 -21.59 -7.56
CA THR A 228 3.28 -21.66 -6.32
C THR A 228 4.02 -22.38 -5.19
N SER A 229 5.23 -22.91 -5.43
CA SER A 229 5.99 -23.71 -4.46
C SER A 229 6.35 -22.97 -3.16
N HIS A 230 6.43 -21.63 -3.22
CA HIS A 230 6.71 -20.78 -2.07
C HIS A 230 5.49 -20.52 -1.19
N LEU A 231 4.29 -20.86 -1.64
CA LEU A 231 3.05 -20.58 -0.93
C LEU A 231 2.91 -21.45 0.32
N TRP A 232 2.35 -20.86 1.37
CA TRP A 232 2.09 -21.50 2.66
C TRP A 232 0.87 -20.87 3.33
N GLY A 233 0.38 -21.47 4.41
CA GLY A 233 -0.84 -21.02 5.09
C GLY A 233 -2.06 -20.96 4.15
N PHE A 234 -2.92 -19.97 4.35
CA PHE A 234 -4.14 -19.75 3.56
C PHE A 234 -3.87 -19.71 2.04
N CYS A 235 -2.80 -19.02 1.64
CA CYS A 235 -2.50 -18.83 0.22
C CYS A 235 -2.11 -20.12 -0.51
N LYS A 236 -1.66 -21.18 0.20
CA LYS A 236 -1.28 -22.46 -0.42
C LYS A 236 -2.48 -23.23 -0.98
N THR A 237 -3.65 -23.08 -0.34
CA THR A 237 -4.88 -23.81 -0.70
C THR A 237 -5.94 -22.91 -1.33
N CYS A 238 -5.64 -21.63 -1.52
CA CYS A 238 -6.56 -20.66 -2.14
C CYS A 238 -6.81 -21.02 -3.62
N GLU A 239 -8.05 -20.87 -4.06
CA GLU A 239 -8.50 -21.09 -5.43
C GLU A 239 -7.81 -20.18 -6.45
N PHE A 240 -7.28 -19.04 -6.01
CA PHE A 240 -6.56 -18.08 -6.86
C PHE A 240 -5.04 -18.28 -6.84
N ALA A 241 -4.51 -19.32 -6.17
CA ALA A 241 -3.08 -19.47 -5.87
C ALA A 241 -2.17 -19.40 -7.11
N GLU A 242 -2.54 -20.09 -8.20
CA GLU A 242 -1.73 -20.16 -9.43
C GLU A 242 -1.48 -18.77 -10.03
N LEU A 243 -2.53 -17.94 -10.08
CA LEU A 243 -2.43 -16.61 -10.68
C LEU A 243 -1.98 -15.54 -9.68
N CYS A 244 -2.49 -15.57 -8.45
CA CYS A 244 -2.22 -14.58 -7.41
C CYS A 244 -0.79 -14.68 -6.87
N ARG A 245 -0.30 -15.91 -6.69
CA ARG A 245 1.03 -16.24 -6.13
C ARG A 245 1.30 -15.60 -4.76
N GLY A 246 0.26 -15.43 -3.95
CA GLY A 246 0.35 -14.98 -2.56
C GLY A 246 0.35 -13.46 -2.37
N GLY A 247 -0.20 -12.70 -3.32
CA GLY A 247 -0.32 -11.23 -3.21
C GLY A 247 1.02 -10.51 -3.40
N CYS A 248 1.18 -9.35 -2.76
CA CYS A 248 2.44 -8.62 -2.77
C CYS A 248 3.51 -9.37 -1.96
N SER A 249 4.58 -9.83 -2.63
CA SER A 249 5.71 -10.50 -1.97
C SER A 249 6.34 -9.65 -0.88
N TRP A 250 6.41 -8.33 -1.07
CA TRP A 250 6.91 -7.40 -0.06
C TRP A 250 6.05 -7.42 1.21
N THR A 251 4.75 -7.26 1.08
CA THR A 251 3.81 -7.28 2.22
C THR A 251 3.92 -8.59 3.00
N ALA A 252 3.84 -9.74 2.32
CA ALA A 252 3.95 -11.03 3.00
C ALA A 252 5.31 -11.18 3.71
N HIS A 253 6.40 -10.78 3.05
CA HIS A 253 7.73 -10.90 3.64
C HIS A 253 7.90 -10.02 4.88
N VAL A 254 7.51 -8.75 4.85
CA VAL A 254 7.73 -7.88 6.03
C VAL A 254 6.85 -8.27 7.22
N PHE A 255 5.75 -8.98 7.00
CA PHE A 255 4.99 -9.60 8.09
C PHE A 255 5.66 -10.87 8.62
N PHE A 256 6.19 -11.75 7.76
CA PHE A 256 6.50 -13.13 8.14
C PHE A 256 7.95 -13.56 7.92
N ASP A 257 8.84 -12.62 7.60
CA ASP A 257 10.20 -12.86 7.11
C ASP A 257 10.26 -13.85 5.92
N ARG A 258 9.11 -13.99 5.24
CA ARG A 258 8.86 -14.99 4.22
C ARG A 258 7.68 -14.59 3.33
N ARG A 259 7.87 -14.64 2.02
CA ARG A 259 6.76 -14.39 1.06
C ARG A 259 5.76 -15.55 1.01
N GLY A 260 4.62 -15.32 0.36
CA GLY A 260 3.70 -16.39 -0.06
C GLY A 260 2.49 -16.64 0.83
N ASN A 261 2.26 -15.80 1.85
CA ASN A 261 1.06 -15.84 2.68
C ASN A 261 0.68 -14.41 3.10
N ASN A 262 -0.08 -13.69 2.28
CA ASN A 262 -0.40 -12.28 2.55
C ASN A 262 -1.55 -12.17 3.57
N PRO A 263 -1.35 -11.49 4.73
CA PRO A 263 -2.42 -11.32 5.71
C PRO A 263 -3.38 -10.18 5.34
N TYR A 264 -3.00 -9.32 4.40
CA TYR A 264 -3.79 -8.15 3.97
C TYR A 264 -4.64 -8.38 2.71
N CYS A 265 -5.05 -9.64 2.49
CA CYS A 265 -5.90 -10.03 1.38
C CYS A 265 -7.39 -9.87 1.73
N HIS A 266 -8.15 -9.08 0.96
CA HIS A 266 -9.58 -8.90 1.22
C HIS A 266 -10.36 -10.21 1.07
N HIS A 267 -10.08 -10.97 0.00
CA HIS A 267 -10.68 -12.28 -0.20
C HIS A 267 -10.43 -13.23 0.98
N ARG A 268 -9.20 -13.25 1.53
CA ARG A 268 -8.87 -14.05 2.71
C ARG A 268 -9.73 -13.67 3.91
N ALA A 269 -9.85 -12.38 4.21
CA ALA A 269 -10.66 -11.89 5.32
C ALA A 269 -12.13 -12.31 5.18
N LEU A 270 -12.70 -12.17 3.97
CA LEU A 270 -14.07 -12.60 3.65
C LEU A 270 -14.26 -14.11 3.81
N THR A 271 -13.34 -14.90 3.28
CA THR A 271 -13.37 -16.37 3.37
C THR A 271 -13.32 -16.84 4.83
N GLN A 272 -12.39 -16.32 5.63
CA GLN A 272 -12.30 -16.65 7.06
C GLN A 272 -13.57 -16.23 7.80
N ALA A 273 -14.09 -15.02 7.54
CA ALA A 273 -15.30 -14.53 8.19
C ALA A 273 -16.53 -15.40 7.87
N SER A 274 -16.66 -15.89 6.63
CA SER A 274 -17.73 -16.81 6.24
C SER A 274 -17.70 -18.16 7.00
N GLN A 275 -16.55 -18.52 7.55
CA GLN A 275 -16.34 -19.71 8.37
C GLN A 275 -16.46 -19.41 9.87
N GLY A 276 -16.83 -18.17 10.24
CA GLY A 276 -16.92 -17.73 11.64
C GLY A 276 -15.55 -17.53 12.29
N ILE A 277 -14.48 -17.35 11.50
CA ILE A 277 -13.11 -17.15 11.94
C ILE A 277 -12.69 -15.71 11.65
N ARG A 278 -11.89 -15.13 12.54
CA ARG A 278 -11.12 -13.91 12.26
C ARG A 278 -9.64 -14.13 12.51
N GLU A 279 -8.83 -13.34 11.83
CA GLU A 279 -7.39 -13.34 11.97
C GLU A 279 -6.89 -12.04 12.58
N ARG A 280 -5.88 -12.16 13.45
CA ARG A 280 -5.07 -11.04 13.93
C ARG A 280 -3.61 -11.31 13.65
N VAL A 281 -2.86 -10.25 13.38
CA VAL A 281 -1.40 -10.29 13.30
C VAL A 281 -0.82 -9.71 14.59
N VAL A 282 0.05 -10.47 15.24
CA VAL A 282 0.73 -10.05 16.47
C VAL A 282 2.24 -10.16 16.32
N PRO A 283 3.02 -9.25 16.93
CA PRO A 283 4.48 -9.33 16.87
C PRO A 283 4.97 -10.59 17.58
N LYS A 284 5.80 -11.37 16.90
CA LYS A 284 6.50 -12.55 17.41
C LYS A 284 7.95 -12.24 17.73
N VAL A 285 8.63 -11.54 16.81
CA VAL A 285 10.01 -11.08 16.96
C VAL A 285 10.07 -9.59 16.63
N LYS A 286 10.70 -8.80 17.50
CA LYS A 286 10.90 -7.37 17.25
C LYS A 286 11.92 -7.16 16.14
N ALA A 287 11.76 -6.05 15.41
CA ALA A 287 12.78 -5.57 14.49
C ALA A 287 14.12 -5.35 15.23
N GLN A 288 15.22 -5.44 14.50
CA GLN A 288 16.58 -5.26 15.06
C GLN A 288 16.92 -3.77 15.26
N GLY A 289 16.11 -2.86 14.71
CA GLY A 289 16.32 -1.42 14.75
C GLY A 289 17.26 -0.93 13.65
N LEU A 290 17.46 -1.74 12.60
CA LEU A 290 18.24 -1.36 11.43
C LEU A 290 17.36 -0.58 10.44
N PRO A 291 17.91 0.39 9.68
CA PRO A 291 17.13 1.09 8.68
C PRO A 291 16.45 0.10 7.71
N PHE A 292 15.13 0.25 7.52
CA PHE A 292 14.32 -0.56 6.61
C PHE A 292 14.22 -2.04 6.96
N ASP A 293 14.53 -2.44 8.19
CA ASP A 293 14.25 -3.80 8.65
C ASP A 293 12.76 -4.02 8.95
N ASN A 294 12.43 -5.28 9.24
CA ASN A 294 11.13 -5.72 9.71
C ASN A 294 11.31 -6.68 10.89
N GLY A 295 10.27 -6.78 11.73
CA GLY A 295 10.14 -7.86 12.69
C GLY A 295 9.54 -9.12 12.05
N GLU A 296 9.21 -10.10 12.89
CA GLU A 296 8.38 -11.24 12.50
C GLU A 296 7.05 -11.15 13.25
N PHE A 297 5.96 -11.36 12.54
CA PHE A 297 4.61 -11.45 13.07
C PHE A 297 4.10 -12.87 12.95
N GLU A 298 3.12 -13.22 13.75
CA GLU A 298 2.36 -14.46 13.60
C GLU A 298 0.87 -14.17 13.47
N ILE A 299 0.15 -15.13 12.89
CA ILE A 299 -1.30 -15.06 12.74
C ILE A 299 -1.94 -15.84 13.87
N ILE A 300 -2.86 -15.18 14.56
CA ILE A 300 -3.79 -15.82 15.49
C ILE A 300 -5.14 -15.94 14.78
N GLU A 301 -5.64 -17.16 14.67
CA GLU A 301 -7.00 -17.46 14.25
C GLU A 301 -7.88 -17.64 15.49
N GLU A 302 -9.03 -16.97 15.51
CA GLU A 302 -9.96 -17.04 16.63
C GLU A 302 -11.41 -16.93 16.13
N PRO A 303 -12.42 -17.38 16.91
CA PRO A 303 -13.81 -17.16 16.55
C PRO A 303 -14.09 -15.68 16.30
N ILE A 304 -14.88 -15.38 15.26
CA ILE A 304 -15.18 -14.01 14.81
C ILE A 304 -15.75 -13.11 15.92
N ASN A 305 -16.52 -13.71 16.83
CA ASN A 305 -17.17 -13.05 17.96
C ASN A 305 -16.29 -12.96 19.21
N THR A 306 -15.02 -13.35 19.14
CA THR A 306 -14.10 -13.22 20.28
C THR A 306 -14.04 -11.76 20.71
N PRO A 307 -14.17 -11.42 22.01
CA PRO A 307 -14.03 -10.03 22.44
C PRO A 307 -12.68 -9.46 22.01
N TRP A 308 -12.66 -8.18 21.62
CA TRP A 308 -11.40 -7.48 21.39
C TRP A 308 -10.61 -7.37 22.71
N PRO A 309 -9.27 -7.50 22.70
CA PRO A 309 -8.44 -7.19 23.84
C PRO A 309 -8.87 -5.89 24.53
N ASN A 310 -9.05 -5.94 25.86
CA ASN A 310 -9.37 -4.76 26.65
C ASN A 310 -8.27 -3.71 26.39
N ASN A 311 -8.67 -2.50 25.99
CA ASN A 311 -7.79 -1.35 25.71
C ASN A 311 -7.03 -1.36 24.36
N ASP A 312 -7.72 -1.59 23.24
CA ASP A 312 -7.22 -1.23 21.89
C ASP A 312 -7.87 0.07 21.38
N PRO A 313 -7.32 1.26 21.70
CA PRO A 313 -7.90 2.55 21.30
C PRO A 313 -7.79 2.83 19.79
N LEU A 314 -7.01 2.03 19.06
CA LEU A 314 -6.79 2.18 17.62
C LEU A 314 -7.59 1.16 16.80
N HIS A 315 -8.37 0.28 17.44
CA HIS A 315 -9.24 -0.65 16.72
C HIS A 315 -10.10 0.07 15.68
N PHE A 316 -9.93 -0.27 14.41
CA PHE A 316 -10.68 0.33 13.33
C PHE A 316 -11.98 -0.44 13.07
N SER A 317 -13.08 0.29 12.93
CA SER A 317 -14.41 -0.23 12.62
C SER A 317 -15.21 0.81 11.83
N ALA A 318 -16.27 0.38 11.16
CA ALA A 318 -17.07 1.24 10.29
C ALA A 318 -17.66 2.48 10.99
N ASP A 319 -17.98 2.40 12.29
CA ASP A 319 -18.53 3.51 13.08
C ASP A 319 -17.50 4.62 13.36
N ARG A 320 -16.21 4.33 13.22
CA ARG A 320 -15.13 5.32 13.42
C ARG A 320 -14.85 6.15 12.17
N ILE A 321 -15.45 5.83 11.03
CA ILE A 321 -15.18 6.51 9.77
C ILE A 321 -15.72 7.94 9.81
N GLN A 322 -14.85 8.91 9.57
CA GLN A 322 -15.16 10.33 9.55
C GLN A 322 -15.64 10.74 8.16
N TRP A 323 -16.91 10.44 7.87
CA TRP A 323 -17.56 10.96 6.66
C TRP A 323 -17.87 12.45 6.84
N SER A 324 -17.54 13.27 5.85
CA SER A 324 -18.02 14.66 5.83
C SER A 324 -19.55 14.72 5.78
N ASP A 325 -20.14 15.79 6.30
CA ASP A 325 -21.59 15.97 6.35
C ASP A 325 -22.25 15.77 4.97
N HIS A 326 -21.66 16.31 3.90
CA HIS A 326 -22.14 16.14 2.51
C HIS A 326 -22.11 14.71 1.96
N TRP A 327 -21.47 13.77 2.67
CA TRP A 327 -21.35 12.37 2.29
C TRP A 327 -22.21 11.46 3.18
N GLN A 328 -22.71 11.95 4.31
CA GLN A 328 -23.52 11.12 5.22
C GLN A 328 -24.91 10.81 4.62
N ASP A 329 -25.43 11.67 3.74
CA ASP A 329 -26.76 11.54 3.12
C ASP A 329 -26.84 10.53 1.96
N GLN A 330 -25.71 9.99 1.50
CA GLN A 330 -25.65 9.06 0.36
C GLN A 330 -25.36 7.61 0.79
N LYS A 331 -26.14 7.07 1.73
CA LYS A 331 -25.94 5.71 2.30
C LYS A 331 -26.14 4.55 1.31
N GLU A 332 -26.66 4.79 0.11
CA GLU A 332 -27.16 3.71 -0.77
C GLU A 332 -26.17 3.16 -1.82
N LEU A 333 -24.95 3.68 -1.93
CA LEU A 333 -24.06 3.28 -3.04
C LEU A 333 -23.39 1.89 -2.91
N VAL A 334 -23.52 1.19 -1.78
CA VAL A 334 -22.80 -0.09 -1.56
C VAL A 334 -23.74 -1.32 -1.57
N ALA A 335 -25.04 -1.15 -1.84
CA ALA A 335 -26.01 -2.24 -1.74
C ALA A 335 -26.16 -3.14 -2.99
N SER A 336 -25.28 -3.04 -4.00
CA SER A 336 -25.44 -3.87 -5.21
C SER A 336 -24.12 -4.29 -5.86
N LEU A 337 -23.32 -5.12 -5.18
CA LEU A 337 -22.34 -6.01 -5.83
C LEU A 337 -22.14 -7.30 -5.03
#